data_AF-A0A944VW20-F1
#
_entry.id   AF-A0A944VW20-F1
#
_cell.length_a   1.000
_cell.length_b   1.000
_cell.length_c   1.000
_cell.angle_alpha   90.00
_cell.angle_beta   90.00
_cell.angle_gamma   90.00
#
_symmetry.space_group_name_H-M   'P 1'
#
loop_
_entity.id
_entity.type
_entity.pdbx_description
1 polymer ?
#
loop_
_entity_poly.entity_id
_entity_poly.type
_entity_poly.pdbx_seq_one_letter_code
_entity_poly.pdbx_strand_id
1 'polypeptide(L)'
;MISYQNEGSWDTAVGASTTEDFNSITTDTSFRVNPVTVGSMTLTGWAAPSLPHNQIDSPADPTIAYSPFATTHVNFASADSGDLGEIFRIDFSTSVIAWGATFYGFEPNRGSIITAYDALDNSLGTAAAYSSGTSWLGFNLTSGEKASYLKFTSTLLGVENAAMDDAKFVAATADPVPEPATIALFGIGLAGLAGAEVRRRRKKKTVENS
;
A
#
# COMPACT_ATOMS: atom_id res chain seq x y z
N MET A 1 2.04 5.47 -13.71
CA MET A 1 1.67 6.34 -12.56
C MET A 1 1.68 7.82 -12.94
N ILE A 2 0.70 8.61 -12.46
CA ILE A 2 0.64 10.08 -12.52
C ILE A 2 0.74 10.63 -11.10
N SER A 3 1.62 11.61 -10.84
CA SER A 3 1.80 12.24 -9.52
C SER A 3 1.09 13.59 -9.42
N TYR A 4 0.62 13.94 -8.21
CA TYR A 4 -0.12 15.15 -7.90
C TYR A 4 0.49 15.85 -6.68
N GLN A 5 0.59 17.17 -6.74
CA GLN A 5 1.13 18.02 -5.66
C GLN A 5 0.03 18.89 -5.00
N ASN A 6 -1.23 18.58 -5.32
CA ASN A 6 -2.39 19.32 -4.86
C ASN A 6 -3.54 18.34 -4.67
N GLU A 7 -4.13 18.37 -3.48
CA GLU A 7 -5.19 17.45 -3.08
C GLU A 7 -6.43 17.59 -3.98
N GLY A 8 -6.91 18.81 -4.23
CA GLY A 8 -8.09 19.03 -5.08
C GLY A 8 -7.91 18.52 -6.52
N SER A 9 -6.70 18.63 -7.08
CA SER A 9 -6.37 18.06 -8.38
C SER A 9 -6.35 16.53 -8.36
N TRP A 10 -5.87 15.94 -7.26
CA TRP A 10 -5.88 14.50 -7.04
C TRP A 10 -7.32 13.99 -6.87
N ASP A 11 -8.12 14.60 -6.00
CA ASP A 11 -9.54 14.29 -5.77
C ASP A 11 -10.35 14.35 -7.07
N THR A 12 -10.11 15.37 -7.90
CA THR A 12 -10.75 15.50 -9.23
C THR A 12 -10.40 14.33 -10.14
N ALA A 13 -9.17 13.83 -10.09
CA ALA A 13 -8.68 12.77 -10.97
C ALA A 13 -9.11 11.37 -10.51
N VAL A 14 -9.24 11.14 -9.21
CA VAL A 14 -9.52 9.80 -8.64
C VAL A 14 -11.00 9.61 -8.27
N GLY A 15 -11.73 10.70 -8.02
CA GLY A 15 -13.11 10.65 -7.56
C GLY A 15 -13.22 10.25 -6.08
N ALA A 16 -14.13 9.32 -5.77
CA ALA A 16 -14.39 8.90 -4.40
C ALA A 16 -13.19 8.15 -3.80
N SER A 17 -12.74 8.58 -2.62
CA SER A 17 -11.62 8.01 -1.89
C SER A 17 -12.00 7.74 -0.42
N THR A 18 -11.18 6.93 0.25
CA THR A 18 -11.24 6.71 1.70
C THR A 18 -10.15 7.51 2.39
N THR A 19 -10.45 8.09 3.54
CA THR A 19 -9.47 8.82 4.37
C THR A 19 -9.09 8.00 5.60
N GLU A 20 -7.80 7.97 5.92
CA GLU A 20 -7.22 7.58 7.20
C GLU A 20 -6.55 8.82 7.80
N ASP A 21 -7.10 9.31 8.91
CA ASP A 21 -6.66 10.52 9.63
C ASP A 21 -5.86 10.18 10.89
N PHE A 22 -5.57 8.90 11.11
CA PHE A 22 -4.84 8.34 12.25
C PHE A 22 -5.47 8.58 13.63
N ASN A 23 -6.59 9.29 13.72
CA ASN A 23 -7.25 9.66 14.98
C ASN A 23 -7.86 8.46 15.73
N SER A 24 -7.90 7.29 15.09
CA SER A 24 -8.21 6.02 15.75
C SER A 24 -7.16 5.61 16.79
N ILE A 25 -5.93 6.13 16.68
CA ILE A 25 -4.85 5.94 17.63
C ILE A 25 -4.93 7.05 18.68
N THR A 26 -5.10 6.67 19.94
CA THR A 26 -5.32 7.61 21.07
C THR A 26 -4.16 7.69 22.05
N THR A 27 -3.08 6.96 21.76
CA THR A 27 -1.83 6.95 22.54
C THR A 27 -0.65 6.83 21.61
N ASP A 28 0.45 7.50 21.92
CA ASP A 28 1.71 7.38 21.18
C ASP A 28 2.05 5.91 20.89
N THR A 29 2.13 5.59 19.61
CA THR A 29 2.30 4.21 19.14
C THR A 29 3.51 4.14 18.22
N SER A 30 4.59 3.54 18.70
CA SER A 30 5.82 3.39 17.93
C SER A 30 5.75 2.21 16.96
N PHE A 31 6.27 2.41 15.74
CA PHE A 31 6.47 1.38 14.73
C PHE A 31 7.97 1.13 14.41
N ARG A 32 8.87 1.42 15.36
CA ARG A 32 10.33 1.23 15.20
C ARG A 32 10.79 -0.23 15.19
N VAL A 33 10.10 -1.05 15.96
CA VAL A 33 10.48 -2.45 16.21
C VAL A 33 9.47 -3.38 15.56
N ASN A 34 8.19 -3.09 15.78
CA ASN A 34 7.09 -3.85 15.24
C ASN A 34 6.28 -2.95 14.32
N PRO A 35 5.86 -3.43 13.13
CA PRO A 35 4.91 -2.71 12.31
C PRO A 35 3.61 -2.43 13.06
N VAL A 36 2.94 -1.33 12.71
CA VAL A 36 1.66 -0.92 13.31
C VAL A 36 0.61 -0.85 12.22
N THR A 37 -0.52 -1.54 12.43
CA THR A 37 -1.66 -1.48 11.51
C THR A 37 -2.64 -0.40 11.95
N VAL A 38 -3.02 0.47 11.02
CA VAL A 38 -4.03 1.52 11.18
C VAL A 38 -4.94 1.51 9.95
N GLY A 39 -6.23 1.27 10.16
CA GLY A 39 -7.18 1.06 9.07
C GLY A 39 -6.75 -0.06 8.12
N SER A 40 -6.57 0.27 6.84
CA SER A 40 -6.12 -0.63 5.76
C SER A 40 -4.61 -0.58 5.51
N MET A 41 -3.86 0.15 6.34
CA MET A 41 -2.42 0.40 6.18
C MET A 41 -1.63 -0.25 7.30
N THR A 42 -0.49 -0.85 6.98
CA THR A 42 0.51 -1.31 7.95
C THR A 42 1.77 -0.48 7.76
N LEU A 43 2.15 0.24 8.81
CA LEU A 43 3.26 1.17 8.85
C LEU A 43 4.50 0.45 9.36
N THR A 44 5.60 0.54 8.61
CA THR A 44 6.91 0.00 8.99
C THR A 44 7.94 1.11 8.87
N GLY A 45 8.77 1.28 9.89
CA GLY A 45 9.90 2.20 9.89
C GLY A 45 11.13 1.51 10.48
N TRP A 46 12.32 1.99 10.11
CA TRP A 46 13.58 1.41 10.59
C TRP A 46 14.25 2.32 11.60
N ALA A 47 14.95 1.72 12.56
CA ALA A 47 15.41 2.38 13.77
C ALA A 47 16.23 3.67 13.50
N ALA A 48 15.64 4.83 13.76
CA ALA A 48 16.37 6.06 14.04
C ALA A 48 16.88 6.00 15.49
N PRO A 49 18.19 6.15 15.78
CA PRO A 49 18.75 5.83 17.10
C PRO A 49 18.57 6.92 18.16
N SER A 50 17.93 8.07 17.87
CA SER A 50 17.62 9.09 18.89
C SER A 50 16.38 9.91 18.56
N LEU A 51 15.61 10.34 19.59
CA LEU A 51 14.35 11.13 19.55
C LEU A 51 13.13 10.40 18.94
N PRO A 52 11.86 10.75 19.29
CA PRO A 52 10.66 9.96 19.00
C PRO A 52 10.18 10.01 17.53
N HIS A 53 11.03 9.62 16.58
CA HIS A 53 10.66 9.24 15.21
C HIS A 53 9.95 7.88 15.09
N ASN A 54 9.38 7.59 13.92
CA ASN A 54 8.71 6.33 13.60
C ASN A 54 7.62 5.97 14.63
N GLN A 55 6.68 6.90 14.78
CA GLN A 55 5.55 6.80 15.68
C GLN A 55 4.29 7.45 15.10
N ILE A 56 3.14 6.94 15.52
CA ILE A 56 1.88 7.66 15.42
C ILE A 56 1.75 8.45 16.73
N ASP A 57 1.81 9.78 16.64
CA ASP A 57 1.88 10.72 17.76
C ASP A 57 0.47 11.18 18.16
N SER A 58 0.05 10.88 19.38
CA SER A 58 -1.34 11.04 19.84
C SER A 58 -1.46 11.47 21.31
N PRO A 59 -1.98 12.68 21.58
CA PRO A 59 -2.13 13.83 20.65
C PRO A 59 -0.77 14.50 20.41
N ALA A 60 -0.63 15.18 19.28
CA ALA A 60 0.59 15.85 18.83
C ALA A 60 1.45 16.42 19.99
N ASP A 61 2.65 15.88 20.18
CA ASP A 61 3.61 16.39 21.15
C ASP A 61 4.14 17.75 20.64
N PRO A 62 3.77 18.87 21.28
CA PRO A 62 4.19 20.20 20.83
C PRO A 62 5.70 20.44 21.00
N THR A 63 6.42 19.52 21.64
CA THR A 63 7.87 19.55 21.78
C THR A 63 8.61 18.83 20.65
N ILE A 64 7.90 18.07 19.80
CA ILE A 64 8.45 17.53 18.56
C ILE A 64 8.47 18.66 17.52
N ALA A 65 9.64 19.28 17.36
CA ALA A 65 9.86 20.48 16.53
C ALA A 65 9.65 20.29 15.00
N TYR A 66 9.09 19.16 14.57
CA TYR A 66 9.13 18.71 13.17
C TYR A 66 7.76 18.40 12.57
N SER A 67 6.65 18.80 13.20
CA SER A 67 5.32 18.64 12.60
C SER A 67 4.38 19.81 13.00
N PRO A 68 3.76 20.49 12.03
CA PRO A 68 2.72 21.49 12.30
C PRO A 68 1.32 20.88 12.42
N PHE A 69 1.17 19.54 12.34
CA PHE A 69 -0.12 18.89 12.43
C PHE A 69 -0.68 19.00 13.86
N ALA A 70 -1.94 19.45 13.97
CA ALA A 70 -2.63 19.59 15.25
C ALA A 70 -3.37 18.31 15.69
N THR A 71 -3.44 17.34 14.79
CA THR A 71 -4.13 16.05 14.91
C THR A 71 -3.15 14.91 15.11
N THR A 72 -3.69 13.71 15.36
CA THR A 72 -2.87 12.50 15.42
C THR A 72 -2.23 12.29 14.05
N HIS A 73 -0.91 12.07 13.99
CA HIS A 73 -0.21 11.98 12.72
C HIS A 73 0.95 11.01 12.78
N VAL A 74 1.43 10.59 11.61
CA VAL A 74 2.58 9.70 11.47
C VAL A 74 3.85 10.54 11.38
N ASN A 75 4.82 10.28 12.24
CA ASN A 75 6.16 10.83 12.16
C ASN A 75 7.13 9.73 11.72
N PHE A 76 7.96 9.99 10.73
CA PHE A 76 8.97 9.05 10.27
C PHE A 76 10.29 9.75 9.95
N ALA A 77 11.39 9.01 10.10
CA ALA A 77 12.72 9.55 9.86
C ALA A 77 13.64 8.50 9.24
N SER A 78 14.67 8.98 8.54
CA SER A 78 15.80 8.12 8.23
C SER A 78 16.54 7.73 9.52
N ALA A 79 17.24 6.61 9.49
CA ALA A 79 18.30 6.38 10.46
C ALA A 79 19.42 7.45 10.30
N ASP A 80 20.33 7.56 11.27
CA ASP A 80 21.32 8.65 11.43
C ASP A 80 21.96 9.16 10.13
N SER A 81 22.53 10.37 10.17
CA SER A 81 23.20 11.03 9.04
C SER A 81 24.17 10.08 8.31
N GLY A 82 23.72 9.44 7.24
CA GLY A 82 24.47 8.38 6.59
C GLY A 82 23.62 7.36 5.82
N ASP A 83 22.41 7.09 6.31
CA ASP A 83 21.59 6.02 5.73
C ASP A 83 20.80 6.49 4.51
N LEU A 84 21.13 5.90 3.36
CA LEU A 84 20.39 6.03 2.10
C LEU A 84 19.45 4.85 1.95
N GLY A 85 18.31 5.08 1.31
CA GLY A 85 17.36 4.01 0.98
C GLY A 85 16.01 4.17 1.66
N GLU A 86 15.37 3.05 1.93
CA GLU A 86 14.01 2.97 2.45
C GLU A 86 13.96 3.43 3.91
N ILE A 87 13.22 4.50 4.18
CA ILE A 87 13.11 5.13 5.51
C ILE A 87 11.78 4.81 6.19
N PHE A 88 10.75 4.61 5.37
CA PHE A 88 9.39 4.33 5.81
C PHE A 88 8.67 3.52 4.73
N ARG A 89 7.75 2.65 5.15
CA ARG A 89 6.95 1.81 4.26
C ARG A 89 5.52 1.74 4.75
N ILE A 90 4.61 1.73 3.77
CA ILE A 90 3.19 1.47 3.97
C ILE A 90 2.83 0.24 3.16
N ASP A 91 2.36 -0.82 3.82
CA ASP A 91 1.75 -1.98 3.20
C ASP A 91 0.23 -1.86 3.24
N PHE A 92 -0.45 -2.15 2.13
CA PHE A 92 -1.90 -2.10 2.07
C PHE A 92 -2.50 -3.50 2.26
N SER A 93 -3.55 -3.60 3.09
CA SER A 93 -4.32 -4.85 3.24
C SER A 93 -5.02 -5.26 1.94
N THR A 94 -5.41 -4.27 1.15
CA THR A 94 -5.94 -4.40 -0.20
C THR A 94 -5.16 -3.43 -1.08
N SER A 95 -4.57 -3.90 -2.17
CA SER A 95 -3.81 -3.02 -3.08
C SER A 95 -4.64 -1.80 -3.49
N VAL A 96 -3.97 -0.67 -3.74
CA VAL A 96 -4.60 0.60 -4.09
C VAL A 96 -4.30 0.97 -5.53
N ILE A 97 -5.21 1.71 -6.18
CA ILE A 97 -4.97 2.33 -7.49
C ILE A 97 -4.58 3.80 -7.38
N ALA A 98 -4.87 4.44 -6.25
CA ALA A 98 -4.45 5.79 -5.96
C ALA A 98 -4.21 5.95 -4.47
N TRP A 99 -3.22 6.76 -4.11
CA TRP A 99 -2.90 7.09 -2.74
C TRP A 99 -2.28 8.50 -2.68
N GLY A 100 -2.54 9.24 -1.63
CA GLY A 100 -1.87 10.51 -1.33
C GLY A 100 -2.03 10.88 0.13
N ALA A 101 -1.23 11.82 0.60
CA ALA A 101 -1.34 12.34 1.95
C ALA A 101 -0.76 13.76 2.02
N THR A 102 -1.06 14.44 3.13
CA THR A 102 -0.41 15.70 3.46
C THR A 102 0.90 15.40 4.20
N PHE A 103 2.00 16.00 3.75
CA PHE A 103 3.32 15.84 4.35
C PHE A 103 3.84 17.14 4.92
N TYR A 104 4.71 17.02 5.91
CA TYR A 104 5.62 18.08 6.33
C TYR A 104 7.04 17.52 6.44
N GLY A 105 8.04 18.31 6.07
CA GLY A 105 9.45 17.93 6.22
C GLY A 105 9.94 16.82 5.26
N PHE A 106 9.06 16.32 4.37
CA PHE A 106 9.43 15.40 3.29
C PHE A 106 9.91 16.21 2.07
N GLU A 107 11.24 16.36 1.89
CA GLU A 107 11.80 17.45 1.08
C GLU A 107 12.56 17.01 -0.20
N PRO A 108 12.46 17.76 -1.31
CA PRO A 108 13.16 17.44 -2.56
C PRO A 108 14.68 17.64 -2.50
N ASN A 109 15.18 18.49 -1.60
CA ASN A 109 16.61 18.74 -1.39
C ASN A 109 17.37 17.49 -0.86
N ARG A 110 16.65 16.52 -0.32
CA ARG A 110 17.15 15.20 0.13
C ARG A 110 16.90 14.11 -0.91
N GLY A 111 16.33 14.49 -2.05
CA GLY A 111 15.91 13.56 -3.08
C GLY A 111 14.87 12.57 -2.56
N SER A 112 13.97 13.05 -1.71
CA SER A 112 12.92 12.25 -1.09
C SER A 112 11.87 11.87 -2.11
N ILE A 113 11.54 10.58 -2.16
CA ILE A 113 10.64 10.02 -3.15
C ILE A 113 9.72 8.97 -2.53
N ILE A 114 8.52 8.85 -3.09
CA ILE A 114 7.60 7.74 -2.85
C ILE A 114 7.60 6.87 -4.09
N THR A 115 7.90 5.59 -3.94
CA THR A 115 7.79 4.61 -5.04
C THR A 115 6.70 3.61 -4.70
N ALA A 116 5.76 3.44 -5.63
CA ALA A 116 4.70 2.44 -5.54
C ALA A 116 5.17 1.11 -6.13
N TYR A 117 4.81 0.00 -5.49
CA TYR A 117 5.17 -1.34 -5.93
C TYR A 117 3.97 -2.27 -5.92
N ASP A 118 3.93 -3.23 -6.83
CA ASP A 118 2.98 -4.34 -6.81
C ASP A 118 3.40 -5.45 -5.82
N ALA A 119 2.59 -6.51 -5.71
CA ALA A 119 2.85 -7.65 -4.82
C ALA A 119 4.05 -8.52 -5.24
N LEU A 120 4.62 -8.29 -6.42
CA LEU A 120 5.77 -9.01 -6.97
C LEU A 120 7.05 -8.15 -6.92
N ASP A 121 7.02 -7.06 -6.16
CA ASP A 121 8.10 -6.08 -6.00
C ASP A 121 8.47 -5.33 -7.30
N ASN A 122 7.57 -5.27 -8.30
CA ASN A 122 7.80 -4.43 -9.48
C ASN A 122 7.45 -2.97 -9.17
N SER A 123 8.32 -2.04 -9.56
CA SER A 123 8.05 -0.60 -9.43
C SER A 123 7.00 -0.15 -10.44
N LEU A 124 5.95 0.50 -9.95
CA LEU A 124 4.83 1.05 -10.74
C LEU A 124 5.01 2.54 -11.06
N GLY A 125 6.00 3.17 -10.42
CA GLY A 125 6.35 4.57 -10.62
C GLY A 125 6.81 5.24 -9.33
N THR A 126 7.39 6.44 -9.49
CA THR A 126 7.94 7.25 -8.42
C THR A 126 7.37 8.66 -8.43
N ALA A 127 6.95 9.15 -7.27
CA ALA A 127 6.50 10.51 -7.04
C ALA A 127 7.54 11.22 -6.17
N ALA A 128 8.13 12.30 -6.69
CA ALA A 128 9.11 13.07 -5.94
C ALA A 128 8.43 14.01 -4.94
N ALA A 129 9.07 14.17 -3.78
CA ALA A 129 8.75 15.23 -2.83
C ALA A 129 8.77 16.60 -3.52
N TYR A 130 7.96 17.52 -3.01
CA TYR A 130 7.90 18.90 -3.48
C TYR A 130 8.17 19.86 -2.31
N SER A 131 8.33 21.15 -2.61
CA SER A 131 8.90 22.20 -1.73
C SER A 131 8.57 22.15 -0.23
N SER A 132 9.43 22.73 0.59
CA SER A 132 9.34 22.81 2.06
C SER A 132 7.99 23.32 2.59
N GLY A 133 7.58 22.78 3.75
CA GLY A 133 6.34 23.13 4.46
C GLY A 133 5.34 21.99 4.44
N THR A 134 4.08 22.30 4.77
CA THR A 134 2.98 21.35 4.67
C THR A 134 2.49 21.29 3.22
N SER A 135 2.58 20.14 2.57
CA SER A 135 2.21 19.98 1.16
C SER A 135 1.58 18.62 0.87
N TRP A 136 0.68 18.59 -0.11
CA TRP A 136 0.05 17.35 -0.56
C TRP A 136 0.95 16.63 -1.56
N LEU A 137 1.11 15.32 -1.40
CA LEU A 137 1.71 14.45 -2.41
C LEU A 137 0.85 13.20 -2.58
N GLY A 138 0.49 12.89 -3.82
CA GLY A 138 -0.22 11.67 -4.15
C GLY A 138 0.02 11.20 -5.57
N PHE A 139 -0.54 10.04 -5.90
CA PHE A 139 -0.48 9.45 -7.24
C PHE A 139 -1.80 8.77 -7.63
N ASN A 140 -1.93 8.52 -8.93
CA ASN A 140 -2.96 7.68 -9.53
C ASN A 140 -2.32 6.71 -10.55
N LEU A 141 -2.75 5.45 -10.51
CA LEU A 141 -2.38 4.39 -11.45
C LEU A 141 -3.49 4.23 -12.49
N THR A 142 -3.17 4.58 -13.74
CA THR A 142 -4.18 4.65 -14.81
C THR A 142 -4.16 3.45 -15.76
N SER A 143 -3.19 2.55 -15.63
CA SER A 143 -2.94 1.46 -16.58
C SER A 143 -3.40 0.09 -16.07
N GLY A 144 -4.31 0.04 -15.08
CA GLY A 144 -4.78 -1.20 -14.46
C GLY A 144 -3.81 -1.80 -13.42
N GLU A 145 -2.70 -1.11 -13.16
CA GLU A 145 -1.72 -1.44 -12.13
C GLU A 145 -2.32 -1.26 -10.73
N LYS A 146 -1.84 -2.04 -9.74
CA LYS A 146 -2.31 -1.98 -8.35
C LYS A 146 -1.11 -1.99 -7.42
N ALA A 147 -0.96 -0.94 -6.60
CA ALA A 147 0.10 -0.84 -5.63
C ALA A 147 -0.24 -1.64 -4.37
N SER A 148 0.60 -2.61 -4.02
CA SER A 148 0.49 -3.38 -2.78
C SER A 148 1.22 -2.72 -1.61
N TYR A 149 2.28 -1.95 -1.89
CA TYR A 149 2.98 -1.19 -0.87
C TYR A 149 3.67 0.04 -1.45
N LEU A 150 4.02 0.99 -0.58
CA LEU A 150 4.79 2.19 -0.89
C LEU A 150 6.11 2.16 -0.14
N LYS A 151 7.18 2.59 -0.82
CA LYS A 151 8.47 2.89 -0.19
C LYS A 151 8.71 4.38 -0.20
N PHE A 152 9.05 4.91 0.96
CA PHE A 152 9.56 6.26 1.13
C PHE A 152 11.07 6.14 1.19
N THR A 153 11.76 6.88 0.32
CA THR A 153 13.21 6.76 0.16
C THR A 153 13.83 8.14 0.18
N SER A 154 14.95 8.27 0.89
CA SER A 154 15.87 9.41 0.76
C SER A 154 17.07 8.97 -0.07
N THR A 155 17.46 9.79 -1.05
CA THR A 155 18.53 9.45 -2.01
C THR A 155 19.80 10.28 -1.83
N LEU A 156 19.78 11.26 -0.93
CA LEU A 156 20.93 12.08 -0.56
C LEU A 156 21.21 11.96 0.94
N LEU A 157 22.49 12.16 1.31
CA LEU A 157 22.91 12.07 2.71
C LEU A 157 22.29 13.20 3.55
N GLY A 158 21.71 12.83 4.68
CA GLY A 158 21.14 13.74 5.67
C GLY A 158 20.01 13.06 6.46
N VAL A 159 19.67 13.59 7.64
CA VAL A 159 18.59 13.02 8.47
C VAL A 159 17.24 13.48 7.96
N GLU A 160 16.47 12.63 7.28
CA GLU A 160 15.08 12.95 6.92
C GLU A 160 14.24 12.98 8.20
N ASN A 161 13.48 14.06 8.42
CA ASN A 161 12.47 14.13 9.46
C ASN A 161 11.19 14.60 8.81
N ALA A 162 10.24 13.68 8.65
CA ALA A 162 9.00 13.94 7.97
C ALA A 162 7.81 13.51 8.82
N ALA A 163 6.71 14.20 8.60
CA ALA A 163 5.42 13.87 9.15
C ALA A 163 4.41 13.72 8.01
N MET A 164 3.38 12.91 8.24
CA MET A 164 2.29 12.67 7.30
C MET A 164 0.96 12.59 8.05
N ASP A 165 -0.06 13.20 7.48
CA ASP A 165 -1.43 13.17 7.98
C ASP A 165 -2.44 13.12 6.82
N ASP A 166 -3.70 12.81 7.13
CA ASP A 166 -4.84 12.80 6.21
C ASP A 166 -4.57 11.96 4.95
N ALA A 167 -4.15 10.71 5.13
CA ALA A 167 -3.88 9.82 4.01
C ALA A 167 -5.19 9.45 3.31
N LYS A 168 -5.28 9.69 2.00
CA LYS A 168 -6.39 9.28 1.14
C LYS A 168 -5.99 8.19 0.18
N PHE A 169 -6.89 7.25 -0.06
CA PHE A 169 -6.65 6.16 -1.00
C PHE A 169 -7.91 5.64 -1.68
N VAL A 170 -7.69 4.99 -2.83
CA VAL A 170 -8.72 4.25 -3.56
C VAL A 170 -8.29 2.80 -3.64
N ALA A 171 -8.99 1.94 -2.91
CA ALA A 171 -8.75 0.50 -2.94
C ALA A 171 -9.01 -0.05 -4.35
N ALA A 172 -8.11 -0.91 -4.83
CA ALA A 172 -8.32 -1.65 -6.05
C ALA A 172 -9.44 -2.68 -5.84
N THR A 173 -10.22 -2.92 -6.89
CA THR A 173 -11.11 -4.08 -6.90
C THR A 173 -10.25 -5.34 -6.91
N ALA A 174 -10.65 -6.33 -6.09
CA ALA A 174 -10.01 -7.64 -6.12
C ALA A 174 -10.05 -8.18 -7.55
N ASP A 175 -8.95 -8.77 -8.01
CA ASP A 175 -8.98 -9.48 -9.28
C ASP A 175 -10.02 -10.59 -9.20
N PRO A 176 -10.86 -10.76 -10.24
CA PRO A 176 -11.80 -11.86 -10.26
C PRO A 176 -10.99 -13.16 -10.16
N VAL A 177 -11.08 -13.82 -9.02
CA VAL A 177 -10.46 -15.12 -8.81
C VAL A 177 -11.14 -16.07 -9.80
N PRO A 178 -10.40 -16.65 -10.77
CA PRO A 178 -10.99 -17.63 -11.67
C PRO A 178 -11.60 -18.76 -10.82
N GLU A 179 -12.85 -19.13 -11.11
CA GLU A 179 -13.54 -20.18 -10.37
C GLU A 179 -12.62 -21.40 -10.21
N PRO A 180 -12.57 -22.03 -9.02
CA PRO A 180 -11.66 -23.13 -8.79
C PRO A 180 -11.77 -24.16 -9.91
N ALA A 181 -10.63 -24.55 -10.48
CA ALA A 181 -10.54 -25.60 -11.49
C ALA A 181 -11.27 -26.90 -11.06
N THR A 182 -11.57 -27.04 -9.77
CA THR A 182 -12.50 -28.01 -9.19
C THR A 182 -13.82 -28.14 -9.94
N ILE A 183 -14.46 -27.05 -10.41
CA ILE A 183 -15.73 -27.15 -11.16
C ILE A 183 -15.50 -27.80 -12.53
N ALA A 184 -14.46 -27.37 -13.25
CA ALA A 184 -14.08 -27.96 -14.52
C ALA A 184 -13.66 -29.44 -14.34
N LEU A 185 -12.88 -29.74 -13.30
CA LEU A 185 -12.40 -31.08 -12.98
C LEU A 185 -13.54 -32.01 -12.54
N PHE A 186 -14.52 -31.48 -11.79
CA PHE A 186 -15.74 -32.18 -11.41
C PHE A 186 -16.60 -32.50 -12.64
N GLY A 187 -16.78 -31.53 -13.55
CA GLY A 187 -17.50 -31.74 -14.81
C GLY A 187 -16.84 -32.79 -15.70
N ILE A 188 -15.51 -32.75 -15.84
CA ILE A 188 -14.74 -33.76 -16.59
C ILE A 188 -14.83 -35.14 -15.90
N GLY A 189 -14.77 -35.18 -14.57
CA GLY A 189 -14.93 -36.41 -13.80
C GLY A 189 -16.29 -37.08 -14.03
N LEU A 190 -17.38 -36.31 -14.03
CA LEU A 190 -18.73 -36.80 -14.33
C LEU A 190 -18.86 -37.30 -15.77
N ALA A 191 -18.32 -36.56 -16.73
CA ALA A 191 -18.31 -36.98 -18.14
C ALA A 191 -17.52 -38.30 -18.34
N GLY A 192 -16.40 -38.45 -17.64
CA GLY A 192 -15.61 -39.69 -17.63
C GLY A 192 -16.37 -40.88 -17.05
N LEU A 193 -17.07 -40.69 -15.93
CA LEU A 193 -17.92 -41.72 -15.31
C LEU A 193 -19.09 -42.14 -16.22
N ALA A 194 -19.79 -41.16 -16.81
CA ALA A 194 -20.87 -41.42 -17.75
C ALA A 194 -20.38 -42.16 -19.00
N GLY A 195 -19.23 -41.76 -19.55
CA GLY A 195 -18.59 -42.43 -20.69
C GLY A 195 -18.19 -43.87 -20.39
N ALA A 196 -17.66 -44.14 -19.19
CA ALA A 196 -17.29 -45.49 -18.74
C ALA A 196 -18.52 -46.41 -18.62
N GLU A 197 -19.62 -45.93 -18.05
CA GLU A 197 -20.85 -46.71 -17.89
C GLU A 197 -21.53 -46.99 -19.25
N VAL A 198 -21.56 -46.02 -20.16
CA VAL A 198 -22.08 -46.24 -21.53
C VAL A 198 -21.26 -47.31 -22.26
N ARG A 199 -19.93 -47.30 -22.15
CA ARG A 199 -19.06 -48.32 -22.74
C ARG A 199 -19.36 -49.71 -22.17
N ARG A 200 -19.61 -49.81 -20.86
CA ARG A 200 -19.92 -51.08 -20.18
C ARG A 200 -21.23 -51.69 -20.70
N ARG A 201 -22.27 -50.87 -20.88
CA ARG A 201 -23.58 -51.31 -21.40
C ARG A 201 -23.51 -51.77 -22.85
N ARG A 202 -22.72 -51.10 -23.69
CA ARG A 202 -22.54 -51.48 -25.11
C ARG A 202 -21.87 -52.85 -25.26
N LYS A 203 -20.82 -53.13 -24.49
CA LYS A 203 -20.15 -54.45 -24.53
C LYS A 203 -21.07 -55.60 -24.11
N LYS A 204 -21.97 -55.37 -23.15
CA LYS A 204 -22.91 -56.40 -22.68
C LYS A 204 -23.93 -56.79 -23.76
N LYS A 205 -24.47 -55.82 -24.51
CA LYS A 205 -25.39 -56.07 -25.62
C LYS A 205 -24.76 -56.79 -26.82
N THR A 206 -23.45 -56.61 -27.06
CA THR A 206 -22.75 -57.31 -28.15
C THR A 206 -22.56 -58.79 -27.86
N VAL A 207 -22.39 -59.18 -26.59
CA VAL A 207 -22.22 -60.59 -26.18
C VAL A 207 -23.55 -61.35 -26.19
N GLU A 208 -24.69 -60.69 -25.97
CA GLU A 208 -26.03 -61.32 -25.97
C GLU A 208 -26.60 -61.58 -27.38
N ASN A 209 -26.00 -61.01 -28.44
CA ASN A 209 -26.44 -61.13 -29.83
C ASN A 209 -25.52 -62.00 -30.71
N SER A 210 -24.64 -62.80 -30.11
CA SER A 210 -23.77 -63.78 -30.79
C SER A 210 -24.14 -65.20 -30.38
#